data_AF-A0A820ISJ5-F1
#
_entry.id   AF-A0A820ISJ5-F1
#
_cell.length_a   1.000
_cell.length_b   1.000
_cell.length_c   1.000
_cell.angle_alpha   90.00
_cell.angle_beta   90.00
_cell.angle_gamma   90.00
#
_symmetry.space_group_name_H-M   'P 1'
#
loop_
_entity.id
_entity.type
_entity.pdbx_description
1 polymer ?
#
loop_
_entity_poly.entity_id
_entity_poly.type
_entity_poly.pdbx_seq_one_letter_code
_entity_poly.pdbx_strand_id
1 'polypeptide(L)'
;MRKSCIFPPIPCAADMWNDLKYVECVTDGKKFPLKFYANGSPHKPTRNSILIYPRAAELPFGHVAIICDIVPDFIRIAEQNYIYHSWSDDYAREIPLVIKDDCYYIQDEDNICGWIEIDDNNELQPLDETKLDLILKEYQAAKPFGTLKRLSKTDKAFHSYEHWLDENNPAEKYFMSLYGPNLIRADTDTLPYYKVDQALALSIGSTSNELHQMFLDATNYVLENDDVLKHFCIPEIFWSKIRRSWSNEKDFIMTGRFDLAFDGKELKVFEYNADSASA
;
A
#
# COMPACT_ATOMS: atom_id res chain seq x y z
N MET A 1 -3.62 -11.11 -17.86
CA MET A 1 -2.31 -11.43 -17.22
C MET A 1 -1.36 -12.01 -18.27
N ARG A 2 -0.12 -11.51 -18.39
CA ARG A 2 0.75 -11.85 -19.54
C ARG A 2 1.27 -13.29 -19.58
N LYS A 3 1.34 -13.95 -18.43
CA LYS A 3 1.82 -15.33 -18.28
C LYS A 3 0.86 -16.25 -17.52
N SER A 4 -0.35 -15.77 -17.25
CA SER A 4 -1.36 -16.48 -16.43
C SER A 4 -0.87 -16.93 -15.05
N CYS A 5 0.22 -16.33 -14.54
CA CYS A 5 0.80 -16.68 -13.25
C CYS A 5 0.81 -15.51 -12.28
N ILE A 6 0.74 -15.84 -10.99
CA ILE A 6 0.99 -14.94 -9.87
C ILE A 6 2.22 -15.41 -9.08
N PHE A 7 2.79 -14.53 -8.27
CA PHE A 7 3.71 -14.93 -7.21
C PHE A 7 3.00 -14.99 -5.85
N PRO A 8 3.49 -15.80 -4.89
CA PRO A 8 2.98 -15.79 -3.52
C PRO A 8 3.14 -14.41 -2.87
N PRO A 9 2.37 -14.06 -1.82
CA PRO A 9 2.52 -12.77 -1.14
C PRO A 9 3.96 -12.53 -0.65
N ILE A 10 4.54 -11.41 -1.08
CA ILE A 10 5.85 -10.93 -0.63
C ILE A 10 5.66 -9.55 0.01
N PRO A 11 6.14 -9.30 1.24
CA PRO A 11 5.88 -8.04 1.95
C PRO A 11 6.47 -6.79 1.27
N CYS A 12 7.70 -6.90 0.74
CA CYS A 12 8.40 -5.79 0.09
C CYS A 12 8.97 -6.23 -1.26
N ALA A 13 9.07 -5.32 -2.22
CA ALA A 13 9.60 -5.62 -3.55
C ALA A 13 11.03 -6.20 -3.49
N ALA A 14 11.91 -5.66 -2.63
CA ALA A 14 13.27 -6.18 -2.45
C ALA A 14 13.32 -7.64 -1.96
N ASP A 15 12.32 -8.09 -1.18
CA ASP A 15 12.31 -9.44 -0.63
C ASP A 15 12.13 -10.50 -1.72
N MET A 16 11.60 -10.12 -2.89
CA MET A 16 11.48 -11.02 -4.04
C MET A 16 12.83 -11.61 -4.43
N TRP A 17 13.93 -10.89 -4.24
CA TRP A 17 15.26 -11.39 -4.59
C TRP A 17 15.68 -12.64 -3.79
N ASN A 18 15.26 -12.73 -2.53
CA ASN A 18 15.68 -13.81 -1.63
C ASN A 18 14.57 -14.82 -1.35
N ASP A 19 13.32 -14.37 -1.34
CA ASP A 19 12.20 -15.14 -0.81
C ASP A 19 11.28 -15.69 -1.90
N LEU A 20 11.29 -15.09 -3.10
CA LEU A 20 10.48 -15.61 -4.20
C LEU A 20 11.09 -16.92 -4.72
N LYS A 21 10.27 -17.98 -4.83
CA LYS A 21 10.74 -19.31 -5.24
C LYS A 21 10.09 -19.83 -6.52
N TYR A 22 8.84 -19.46 -6.72
CA TYR A 22 8.05 -19.89 -7.87
C TYR A 22 7.02 -18.83 -8.21
N VAL A 23 6.52 -18.93 -9.42
CA VAL A 23 5.22 -18.38 -9.80
C VAL A 23 4.23 -19.54 -9.98
N GLU A 24 2.95 -19.26 -9.76
CA GLU A 24 1.88 -20.25 -9.80
C GLU A 24 0.86 -19.86 -10.86
N CYS A 25 0.55 -20.78 -11.77
CA CYS A 25 -0.48 -20.61 -12.78
C CYS A 25 -1.88 -20.59 -12.13
N VAL A 26 -2.67 -19.56 -12.45
CA VAL A 26 -3.96 -19.33 -11.78
C VAL A 26 -5.06 -20.28 -12.22
N THR A 27 -4.88 -21.00 -13.32
CA THR A 27 -5.92 -21.89 -13.89
C THR A 27 -5.77 -23.35 -13.47
N ASP A 28 -4.56 -23.79 -13.12
CA ASP A 28 -4.28 -25.18 -12.78
C ASP A 28 -3.39 -25.36 -11.53
N GLY A 29 -2.88 -24.27 -10.94
CA GLY A 29 -2.04 -24.29 -9.76
C GLY A 29 -0.62 -24.80 -10.02
N LYS A 30 -0.23 -25.02 -11.29
CA LYS A 30 1.12 -25.48 -11.64
C LYS A 30 2.15 -24.42 -11.24
N LYS A 31 3.19 -24.85 -10.53
CA LYS A 31 4.27 -23.99 -10.05
C LYS A 31 5.46 -24.06 -10.99
N PHE A 32 5.99 -22.89 -11.34
CA PHE A 32 7.15 -22.75 -12.21
C PHE A 32 8.32 -22.16 -11.41
N PRO A 33 9.48 -22.83 -11.39
CA PRO A 33 10.65 -22.33 -10.68
C PRO A 33 11.23 -21.11 -11.37
N LEU A 34 12.05 -20.38 -10.60
CA LEU A 34 12.64 -19.11 -11.01
C LEU A 34 14.16 -19.20 -11.04
N LYS A 35 14.74 -18.51 -12.01
CA LYS A 35 16.19 -18.32 -12.19
C LYS A 35 16.54 -16.88 -11.84
N PHE A 36 17.59 -16.71 -11.06
CA PHE A 36 18.04 -15.42 -10.55
C PHE A 36 19.38 -15.07 -11.16
N TYR A 37 19.46 -13.88 -11.75
CA TYR A 37 20.65 -13.39 -12.43
C TYR A 37 21.04 -12.05 -11.83
N ALA A 38 22.12 -12.05 -11.04
CA ALA A 38 22.63 -10.82 -10.44
C ALA A 38 23.02 -9.81 -11.53
N ASN A 39 22.91 -8.52 -11.22
CA ASN A 39 23.39 -7.48 -12.14
C ASN A 39 24.88 -7.69 -12.44
N GLY A 40 25.27 -7.67 -13.72
CA GLY A 40 26.59 -8.13 -14.17
C GLY A 40 26.68 -9.63 -14.46
N SER A 41 25.55 -10.33 -14.64
CA SER A 41 25.54 -11.72 -15.09
C SER A 41 26.00 -11.86 -16.54
N PRO A 42 26.65 -12.96 -16.94
CA PRO A 42 26.88 -13.29 -18.35
C PRO A 42 25.58 -13.72 -19.07
N HIS A 43 24.53 -14.01 -18.32
CA HIS A 43 23.21 -14.23 -18.91
C HIS A 43 22.63 -12.88 -19.35
N LYS A 44 22.08 -12.79 -20.55
CA LYS A 44 21.39 -11.58 -20.99
C LYS A 44 19.98 -11.57 -20.40
N PRO A 45 19.46 -10.46 -19.86
CA PRO A 45 18.04 -10.40 -19.49
C PRO A 45 17.16 -10.71 -20.70
N THR A 46 15.95 -11.20 -20.46
CA THR A 46 14.94 -11.44 -21.50
C THR A 46 13.67 -10.64 -21.27
N ARG A 47 12.85 -10.51 -22.32
CA ARG A 47 11.51 -9.92 -22.22
C ARG A 47 10.68 -10.70 -21.18
N ASN A 48 9.96 -9.97 -20.33
CA ASN A 48 9.21 -10.42 -19.16
C ASN A 48 10.05 -10.76 -17.91
N SER A 49 11.36 -10.50 -17.92
CA SER A 49 12.15 -10.64 -16.68
C SER A 49 11.64 -9.66 -15.63
N ILE A 50 11.67 -10.09 -14.37
CA ILE A 50 11.31 -9.28 -13.21
C ILE A 50 12.59 -8.62 -12.70
N LEU A 51 12.72 -7.31 -12.83
CA LEU A 51 13.86 -6.52 -12.37
C LEU A 51 13.66 -6.13 -10.91
N ILE A 52 14.65 -6.38 -10.05
CA ILE A 52 14.57 -6.13 -8.60
C ILE A 52 15.62 -5.12 -8.15
N TYR A 53 15.17 -4.14 -7.37
CA TYR A 53 16.00 -3.16 -6.69
C TYR A 53 16.09 -3.52 -5.18
N PRO A 54 17.26 -3.34 -4.55
CA PRO A 54 17.42 -3.51 -3.12
C PRO A 54 16.73 -2.39 -2.36
N ARG A 55 16.68 -2.53 -1.04
CA ARG A 55 16.29 -1.42 -0.16
C ARG A 55 17.35 -0.33 -0.18
N ALA A 56 16.92 0.92 -0.24
CA ALA A 56 17.74 2.12 -0.14
C ALA A 56 17.02 3.19 0.69
N ALA A 57 17.67 4.33 0.94
CA ALA A 57 17.06 5.43 1.70
C ALA A 57 15.76 5.94 1.04
N GLU A 58 15.81 6.17 -0.28
CA GLU A 58 14.66 6.60 -1.08
C GLU A 58 13.73 5.45 -1.49
N LEU A 59 14.23 4.19 -1.41
CA LEU A 59 13.48 2.96 -1.70
C LEU A 59 13.46 2.02 -0.47
N PRO A 60 12.79 2.39 0.64
CA PRO A 60 12.87 1.61 1.88
C PRO A 60 12.30 0.19 1.77
N PHE A 61 11.42 -0.06 0.79
CA PHE A 61 10.85 -1.37 0.48
C PHE A 61 11.50 -2.05 -0.74
N GLY A 62 12.52 -1.42 -1.32
CA GLY A 62 13.03 -1.71 -2.65
C GLY A 62 12.01 -1.40 -3.73
N HIS A 63 12.26 -1.92 -4.93
CA HIS A 63 11.41 -1.70 -6.09
C HIS A 63 11.41 -2.91 -7.03
N VAL A 64 10.35 -3.03 -7.82
CA VAL A 64 10.16 -4.10 -8.81
C VAL A 64 9.62 -3.54 -10.11
N ALA A 65 10.21 -3.96 -11.22
CA ALA A 65 9.77 -3.61 -12.56
C ALA A 65 9.73 -4.85 -13.47
N ILE A 66 9.03 -4.75 -14.59
CA ILE A 66 8.99 -5.80 -15.62
C ILE A 66 9.70 -5.30 -16.86
N ILE A 67 10.67 -6.08 -17.36
CA ILE A 67 11.35 -5.80 -18.63
C ILE A 67 10.38 -6.07 -19.78
N CYS A 68 9.89 -5.02 -20.42
CA CYS A 68 8.94 -5.06 -21.52
C CYS A 68 9.60 -5.31 -22.86
N ASP A 69 10.82 -4.81 -23.06
CA ASP A 69 11.59 -4.99 -24.29
C ASP A 69 13.09 -4.80 -24.05
N ILE A 70 13.91 -5.28 -24.99
CA ILE A 70 15.36 -5.14 -24.96
C ILE A 70 15.81 -4.62 -26.31
N VAL A 71 16.23 -3.37 -26.33
CA VAL A 71 16.82 -2.69 -27.48
C VAL A 71 18.35 -2.67 -27.32
N PRO A 72 19.14 -2.32 -28.34
CA PRO A 72 20.60 -2.54 -28.32
C PRO A 72 21.33 -2.01 -27.07
N ASP A 73 21.01 -0.79 -26.65
CA ASP A 73 21.72 -0.09 -25.55
C ASP A 73 20.84 0.12 -24.31
N PHE A 74 19.58 -0.34 -24.34
CA PHE A 74 18.61 -0.12 -23.26
C PHE A 74 17.70 -1.32 -23.06
N ILE A 75 17.19 -1.45 -21.84
CA ILE A 75 15.95 -2.15 -21.58
C ILE A 75 14.81 -1.16 -21.46
N ARG A 76 13.62 -1.56 -21.89
CA ARG A 76 12.37 -0.85 -21.61
C ARG A 76 11.65 -1.56 -20.49
N ILE A 77 11.21 -0.83 -19.48
CA ILE A 77 10.53 -1.41 -18.33
C ILE A 77 9.14 -0.82 -18.13
N ALA A 78 8.21 -1.62 -17.65
CA ALA A 78 6.96 -1.16 -17.06
C ALA A 78 7.00 -1.38 -15.55
N GLU A 79 6.57 -0.38 -14.79
CA GLU A 79 6.60 -0.39 -13.34
C GLU A 79 5.51 0.53 -12.78
N GLN A 80 5.21 0.43 -11.50
CA GLN A 80 4.32 1.37 -10.82
C GLN A 80 5.00 1.88 -9.55
N ASN A 81 4.55 3.02 -9.04
CA ASN A 81 5.08 3.60 -7.78
C ASN A 81 6.57 3.97 -7.83
N TYR A 82 7.03 4.49 -8.98
CA TYR A 82 8.40 5.01 -9.15
C TYR A 82 8.37 6.46 -9.68
N ILE A 83 7.98 6.69 -10.95
CA ILE A 83 7.70 8.05 -11.50
C ILE A 83 6.21 8.18 -11.84
N TYR A 84 5.57 9.25 -11.35
CA TYR A 84 4.14 9.53 -11.56
C TYR A 84 3.93 10.45 -12.77
N HIS A 85 3.95 9.86 -13.97
CA HIS A 85 3.62 10.56 -15.22
C HIS A 85 2.82 9.66 -16.16
N SER A 86 2.11 10.25 -17.12
CA SER A 86 1.46 9.49 -18.19
C SER A 86 2.52 8.99 -19.19
N TRP A 87 2.49 7.70 -19.49
CA TRP A 87 3.43 7.11 -20.46
C TRP A 87 2.99 7.45 -21.88
N SER A 88 3.97 7.73 -22.74
CA SER A 88 3.73 7.93 -24.17
C SER A 88 3.62 6.63 -24.96
N ASP A 89 4.00 5.49 -24.36
CA ASP A 89 4.09 4.17 -24.99
C ASP A 89 3.81 3.04 -23.97
N ASP A 90 4.07 1.78 -24.34
CA ASP A 90 3.86 0.58 -23.52
C ASP A 90 4.93 0.31 -22.44
N TYR A 91 5.78 1.30 -22.16
CA TYR A 91 6.82 1.28 -21.13
C TYR A 91 6.91 2.60 -20.36
N ALA A 92 7.39 2.53 -19.12
CA ALA A 92 7.55 3.66 -18.20
C ALA A 92 8.88 4.38 -18.41
N ARG A 93 9.97 3.62 -18.52
CA ARG A 93 11.35 4.13 -18.61
C ARG A 93 12.22 3.26 -19.50
N GLU A 94 13.26 3.88 -20.04
CA GLU A 94 14.40 3.20 -20.65
C GLU A 94 15.58 3.24 -19.67
N ILE A 95 16.21 2.09 -19.44
CA ILE A 95 17.37 1.98 -18.55
C ILE A 95 18.55 1.44 -19.37
N PRO A 96 19.72 2.11 -19.33
CA PRO A 96 20.92 1.64 -20.02
C PRO A 96 21.27 0.18 -19.71
N LEU A 97 21.54 -0.59 -20.78
CA LEU A 97 22.07 -1.95 -20.73
C LEU A 97 23.50 -1.96 -21.28
N VAL A 98 24.47 -1.99 -20.38
CA VAL A 98 25.90 -1.93 -20.73
C VAL A 98 26.50 -3.33 -20.74
N ILE A 99 27.22 -3.66 -21.80
CA ILE A 99 27.96 -4.92 -21.92
C ILE A 99 29.43 -4.65 -21.61
N LYS A 100 29.97 -5.35 -20.61
CA LYS A 100 31.39 -5.25 -20.22
C LYS A 100 31.91 -6.64 -19.85
N ASP A 101 33.04 -7.02 -20.43
CA ASP A 101 33.70 -8.31 -20.16
C ASP A 101 32.75 -9.51 -20.31
N ASP A 102 31.94 -9.52 -21.37
CA ASP A 102 30.88 -10.50 -21.67
C ASP A 102 29.75 -10.60 -20.62
N CYS A 103 29.66 -9.62 -19.72
CA CYS A 103 28.61 -9.50 -18.71
C CYS A 103 27.66 -8.32 -18.99
N TYR A 104 26.40 -8.48 -18.60
CA TYR A 104 25.33 -7.51 -18.82
C TYR A 104 25.02 -6.73 -17.54
N TYR A 105 25.12 -5.41 -17.62
CA TYR A 105 24.87 -4.48 -16.52
C TYR A 105 23.70 -3.56 -16.85
N ILE A 106 22.65 -3.61 -16.05
CA ILE A 106 21.56 -2.64 -16.09
C ILE A 106 21.96 -1.49 -15.15
N GLN A 107 22.04 -0.27 -15.67
CA GLN A 107 22.50 0.91 -14.93
C GLN A 107 21.39 1.94 -14.79
N ASP A 108 20.88 2.09 -13.57
CA ASP A 108 19.83 3.06 -13.22
C ASP A 108 20.35 4.05 -12.16
N GLU A 109 19.55 5.06 -11.82
CA GLU A 109 19.88 5.99 -10.72
C GLU A 109 20.00 5.26 -9.38
N ASP A 110 19.15 4.26 -9.16
CA ASP A 110 19.20 3.35 -8.02
C ASP A 110 19.96 2.06 -8.32
N ASN A 111 20.52 1.45 -7.28
CA ASN A 111 21.18 0.15 -7.38
C ASN A 111 20.20 -0.95 -7.81
N ILE A 112 20.69 -1.93 -8.57
CA ILE A 112 19.90 -3.08 -9.04
C ILE A 112 20.49 -4.36 -8.47
N CYS A 113 19.67 -5.21 -7.86
CA CYS A 113 20.06 -6.56 -7.44
C CYS A 113 20.37 -7.43 -8.66
N GLY A 114 19.45 -7.42 -9.62
CA GLY A 114 19.47 -8.26 -10.80
C GLY A 114 18.06 -8.48 -11.34
N TRP A 115 17.89 -9.51 -12.16
CA TRP A 115 16.58 -9.88 -12.71
C TRP A 115 16.28 -11.36 -12.50
N ILE A 116 14.98 -11.66 -12.50
CA ILE A 116 14.42 -12.99 -12.26
C ILE A 116 13.69 -13.44 -13.53
N GLU A 117 13.95 -14.67 -13.96
CA GLU A 117 13.29 -15.30 -15.11
C GLU A 117 12.57 -16.58 -14.69
N ILE A 118 11.50 -16.93 -15.41
CA ILE A 118 10.79 -18.19 -15.21
C ILE A 118 11.51 -19.28 -16.02
N ASP A 119 11.94 -20.36 -15.37
CA ASP A 119 12.82 -21.39 -15.95
C ASP A 119 12.20 -22.06 -17.21
N ASP A 120 10.87 -22.22 -17.24
CA ASP A 120 10.13 -22.84 -18.34
C ASP A 120 9.03 -21.92 -18.91
N ASN A 121 9.46 -20.75 -19.37
CA ASN A 121 8.57 -19.68 -19.80
C ASN A 121 7.76 -19.98 -21.08
N ASN A 122 8.09 -21.04 -21.81
CA ASN A 122 7.49 -21.37 -23.12
C ASN A 122 6.09 -22.01 -22.97
N GLU A 123 5.83 -22.68 -21.85
CA GLU A 123 4.50 -23.22 -21.55
C GLU A 123 3.49 -22.13 -21.17
N LEU A 124 3.98 -20.95 -20.78
CA LEU A 124 3.16 -19.88 -20.24
C LEU A 124 2.65 -18.92 -21.33
N GLN A 125 1.33 -18.88 -21.46
CA GLN A 125 0.61 -18.01 -22.38
C GLN A 125 -0.13 -16.89 -21.63
N PRO A 126 -0.43 -15.76 -22.33
CA PRO A 126 -1.35 -14.77 -21.81
C PRO A 126 -2.69 -15.38 -21.41
N LEU A 127 -3.26 -14.88 -20.32
CA LEU A 127 -4.56 -15.32 -19.82
C LEU A 127 -5.63 -15.01 -20.87
N ASP A 128 -6.35 -16.04 -21.27
CA ASP A 128 -7.46 -15.98 -22.20
C ASP A 128 -8.71 -15.49 -21.46
N GLU A 129 -9.18 -14.28 -21.79
CA GLU A 129 -10.34 -13.65 -21.15
C GLU A 129 -11.65 -14.43 -21.36
N THR A 130 -11.69 -15.35 -22.33
CA THR A 130 -12.86 -16.24 -22.52
C THR A 130 -12.88 -17.41 -21.54
N LYS A 131 -11.80 -17.61 -20.78
CA LYS A 131 -11.59 -18.76 -19.87
C LYS A 131 -11.42 -18.35 -18.40
N LEU A 132 -11.99 -17.22 -18.01
CA LEU A 132 -11.90 -16.72 -16.63
C LEU A 132 -12.57 -17.66 -15.61
N ASP A 133 -13.52 -18.47 -16.06
CA ASP A 133 -14.17 -19.53 -15.27
C ASP A 133 -13.19 -20.64 -14.84
N LEU A 134 -12.08 -20.81 -15.56
CA LEU A 134 -11.02 -21.76 -15.21
C LEU A 134 -10.08 -21.26 -14.11
N ILE A 135 -10.14 -19.97 -13.74
CA ILE A 135 -9.33 -19.47 -12.64
C ILE A 135 -9.72 -20.24 -11.36
N LEU A 136 -8.72 -20.74 -10.63
CA LEU A 136 -8.97 -21.48 -9.40
C LEU A 136 -9.75 -20.63 -8.40
N LYS A 137 -10.72 -21.25 -7.72
CA LYS A 137 -11.65 -20.56 -6.81
C LYS A 137 -10.97 -19.72 -5.74
N GLU A 138 -9.79 -20.13 -5.28
CA GLU A 138 -9.00 -19.39 -4.30
C GLU A 138 -8.53 -18.01 -4.80
N TYR A 139 -8.37 -17.86 -6.12
CA TYR A 139 -8.04 -16.59 -6.78
C TYR A 139 -9.29 -15.81 -7.22
N GLN A 140 -10.45 -16.47 -7.29
CA GLN A 140 -11.74 -15.82 -7.57
C GLN A 140 -12.41 -15.26 -6.31
N ALA A 141 -12.14 -15.86 -5.14
CA ALA A 141 -12.75 -15.43 -3.89
C ALA A 141 -12.28 -14.02 -3.51
N ALA A 142 -13.23 -13.10 -3.28
CA ALA A 142 -12.94 -11.85 -2.62
C ALA A 142 -12.26 -12.18 -1.28
N LYS A 143 -11.02 -11.72 -1.09
CA LYS A 143 -10.34 -11.87 0.19
C LYS A 143 -11.23 -11.23 1.26
N PRO A 144 -11.39 -11.86 2.43
CA PRO A 144 -12.12 -11.23 3.52
C PRO A 144 -11.50 -9.86 3.83
N PHE A 145 -12.33 -8.88 4.23
CA PHE A 145 -11.91 -7.53 4.65
C PHE A 145 -10.78 -7.56 5.70
N GLY A 146 -10.59 -8.69 6.36
CA GLY A 146 -9.55 -8.97 7.35
C GLY A 146 -10.18 -9.36 8.68
N THR A 147 -9.41 -9.29 9.76
CA THR A 147 -9.87 -9.69 11.09
C THR A 147 -9.56 -8.62 12.14
N LEU A 148 -10.54 -8.38 13.02
CA LEU A 148 -10.41 -7.58 14.23
C LEU A 148 -10.70 -8.50 15.41
N LYS A 149 -9.75 -8.63 16.34
CA LYS A 149 -9.91 -9.46 17.53
C LYS A 149 -9.57 -8.68 18.79
N ARG A 150 -10.47 -8.70 19.76
CA ARG A 150 -10.16 -8.27 21.12
C ARG A 150 -9.38 -9.38 21.81
N LEU A 151 -8.19 -9.05 22.29
CA LEU A 151 -7.30 -9.96 22.98
C LEU A 151 -6.97 -9.39 24.36
N SER A 152 -6.35 -10.22 25.19
CA SER A 152 -5.87 -9.82 26.51
C SER A 152 -4.51 -10.45 26.78
N LYS A 153 -3.63 -9.71 27.45
CA LYS A 153 -2.37 -10.23 28.01
C LYS A 153 -2.42 -10.13 29.52
N THR A 154 -2.07 -11.19 30.23
CA THR A 154 -1.88 -11.14 31.68
C THR A 154 -0.43 -10.81 31.98
N ASP A 155 -0.20 -9.75 32.75
CA ASP A 155 1.14 -9.26 33.09
C ASP A 155 1.15 -8.68 34.51
N LYS A 156 1.51 -9.51 35.49
CA LYS A 156 1.52 -9.12 36.91
C LYS A 156 2.59 -8.07 37.24
N ALA A 157 3.62 -7.97 36.42
CA ALA A 157 4.68 -6.98 36.60
C ALA A 157 4.24 -5.59 36.12
N PHE A 158 3.12 -5.48 35.40
CA PHE A 158 2.73 -4.23 34.77
C PHE A 158 2.58 -3.07 35.77
N HIS A 159 1.99 -3.33 36.93
CA HIS A 159 1.80 -2.34 38.00
C HIS A 159 3.12 -1.81 38.59
N SER A 160 4.26 -2.40 38.26
CA SER A 160 5.59 -1.98 38.70
C SER A 160 6.33 -1.06 37.71
N TYR A 161 5.77 -0.78 36.53
CA TYR A 161 6.38 0.14 35.56
C TYR A 161 6.04 1.59 35.91
N GLU A 162 6.93 2.25 36.66
CA GLU A 162 6.74 3.65 37.10
C GLU A 162 6.98 4.69 35.99
N HIS A 163 7.61 4.33 34.86
CA HIS A 163 8.00 5.26 33.79
C HIS A 163 7.84 4.67 32.38
N TRP A 164 6.60 4.36 32.01
CA TRP A 164 6.28 3.84 30.67
C TRP A 164 6.10 4.95 29.61
N LEU A 165 6.06 6.22 30.04
CA LEU A 165 6.14 7.42 29.21
C LEU A 165 7.45 8.19 29.49
N ASP A 166 7.99 8.85 28.47
CA ASP A 166 9.16 9.72 28.58
C ASP A 166 8.75 11.13 28.99
N GLU A 167 8.90 11.47 30.27
CA GLU A 167 8.58 12.81 30.78
C GLU A 167 9.54 13.91 30.30
N ASN A 168 10.63 13.58 29.60
CA ASN A 168 11.45 14.57 28.91
C ASN A 168 10.81 15.03 27.60
N ASN A 169 9.91 14.25 27.02
CA ASN A 169 9.09 14.65 25.89
C ASN A 169 7.94 15.57 26.39
N PRO A 170 7.87 16.84 25.93
CA PRO A 170 6.85 17.77 26.40
C PRO A 170 5.40 17.30 26.19
N ALA A 171 5.14 16.54 25.13
CA ALA A 171 3.80 16.02 24.83
C ALA A 171 3.41 14.90 25.80
N GLU A 172 4.30 13.95 26.04
CA GLU A 172 4.08 12.85 26.98
C GLU A 172 3.97 13.35 28.42
N LYS A 173 4.79 14.35 28.79
CA LYS A 173 4.68 15.03 30.08
C LYS A 173 3.33 15.72 30.27
N TYR A 174 2.84 16.42 29.24
CA TYR A 174 1.53 17.06 29.31
C TYR A 174 0.40 16.04 29.40
N PHE A 175 0.47 14.97 28.62
CA PHE A 175 -0.46 13.84 28.71
C PHE A 175 -0.48 13.24 30.12
N MET A 176 0.70 12.98 30.71
CA MET A 176 0.84 12.48 32.09
C MET A 176 0.24 13.45 33.10
N SER A 177 0.36 14.76 32.89
CA SER A 177 -0.23 15.78 33.77
C SER A 177 -1.77 15.78 33.76
N LEU A 178 -2.39 15.37 32.64
CA LEU A 178 -3.84 15.32 32.48
C LEU A 178 -4.45 14.01 32.98
N TYR A 179 -3.84 12.88 32.61
CA TYR A 179 -4.44 11.56 32.83
C TYR A 179 -3.77 10.77 33.96
N GLY A 180 -2.60 11.21 34.42
CA GLY A 180 -1.81 10.51 35.43
C GLY A 180 -1.24 9.17 34.95
N PRO A 181 -0.53 8.47 35.83
CA PRO A 181 0.17 7.23 35.47
C PRO A 181 -0.76 6.00 35.35
N ASN A 182 -1.99 6.09 35.88
CA ASN A 182 -2.90 4.96 36.06
C ASN A 182 -4.00 4.92 34.99
N LEU A 183 -3.63 4.68 33.74
CA LEU A 183 -4.60 4.56 32.63
C LEU A 183 -5.33 3.21 32.56
N ILE A 184 -4.85 2.23 33.32
CA ILE A 184 -5.42 0.89 33.41
C ILE A 184 -6.01 0.72 34.81
N ARG A 185 -7.11 -0.03 34.90
CA ARG A 185 -7.72 -0.32 36.19
C ARG A 185 -6.74 -1.09 37.08
N ALA A 186 -6.53 -0.59 38.30
CA ALA A 186 -5.65 -1.21 39.28
C ALA A 186 -6.15 -2.58 39.81
N ASP A 187 -7.38 -2.96 39.49
CA ASP A 187 -8.02 -4.20 39.98
C ASP A 187 -7.81 -5.40 39.05
N THR A 188 -6.97 -5.28 38.02
CA THR A 188 -6.69 -6.37 37.10
C THR A 188 -5.23 -6.44 36.67
N ASP A 189 -4.72 -7.67 36.54
CA ASP A 189 -3.43 -7.96 35.88
C ASP A 189 -3.61 -8.20 34.38
N THR A 190 -4.82 -7.98 33.85
CA THR A 190 -5.18 -8.30 32.46
C THR A 190 -5.30 -7.03 31.63
N LEU A 191 -4.45 -6.93 30.62
CA LEU A 191 -4.36 -5.81 29.69
C LEU A 191 -5.13 -6.14 28.41
N PRO A 192 -6.33 -5.58 28.20
CA PRO A 192 -7.06 -5.76 26.96
C PRO A 192 -6.43 -4.92 25.84
N TYR A 193 -6.41 -5.46 24.63
CA TYR A 193 -6.02 -4.75 23.42
C TYR A 193 -6.78 -5.30 22.21
N TYR A 194 -6.69 -4.61 21.09
CA TYR A 194 -7.24 -5.08 19.82
C TYR A 194 -6.12 -5.41 18.85
N LYS A 195 -6.27 -6.51 18.11
CA LYS A 195 -5.38 -6.91 17.04
C LYS A 195 -6.15 -6.90 15.74
N VAL A 196 -5.66 -6.13 14.77
CA VAL A 196 -6.05 -6.19 13.37
C VAL A 196 -5.02 -6.97 12.58
N ASP A 197 -5.43 -7.66 11.52
CA ASP A 197 -4.50 -8.16 10.52
C ASP A 197 -4.20 -7.11 9.45
N GLN A 198 -3.18 -7.38 8.62
CA GLN A 198 -2.73 -6.47 7.58
C GLN A 198 -3.83 -6.22 6.53
N ALA A 199 -4.67 -7.21 6.24
CA ALA A 199 -5.77 -7.07 5.28
C ALA A 199 -6.78 -6.01 5.75
N LEU A 200 -7.18 -6.04 7.03
CA LEU A 200 -8.08 -5.05 7.58
C LEU A 200 -7.44 -3.67 7.68
N ALA A 201 -6.16 -3.58 8.08
CA ALA A 201 -5.45 -2.31 8.12
C ALA A 201 -5.37 -1.63 6.74
N LEU A 202 -5.04 -2.39 5.69
CA LEU A 202 -5.01 -1.89 4.31
C LEU A 202 -6.40 -1.51 3.81
N SER A 203 -7.42 -2.31 4.14
CA SER A 203 -8.80 -2.02 3.76
C SER A 203 -9.31 -0.73 4.42
N ILE A 204 -8.99 -0.50 5.70
CA ILE A 204 -9.31 0.75 6.40
C ILE A 204 -8.60 1.93 5.73
N GLY A 205 -7.32 1.80 5.40
CA GLY A 205 -6.56 2.86 4.71
C GLY A 205 -7.15 3.21 3.34
N SER A 206 -7.40 2.20 2.49
CA SER A 206 -8.00 2.39 1.17
C SER A 206 -9.41 3.00 1.27
N THR A 207 -10.25 2.47 2.16
CA THR A 207 -11.62 2.98 2.37
C THR A 207 -11.57 4.43 2.88
N SER A 208 -10.63 4.77 3.75
CA SER A 208 -10.50 6.15 4.27
C SER A 208 -10.10 7.14 3.16
N ASN A 209 -9.22 6.74 2.24
CA ASN A 209 -8.83 7.56 1.09
C ASN A 209 -10.01 7.78 0.13
N GLU A 210 -10.76 6.71 -0.19
CA GLU A 210 -11.94 6.79 -1.04
C GLU A 210 -13.04 7.65 -0.41
N LEU A 211 -13.34 7.42 0.88
CA LEU A 211 -14.31 8.23 1.62
C LEU A 211 -13.88 9.69 1.64
N HIS A 212 -12.61 10.00 1.92
CA HIS A 212 -12.14 11.39 1.92
C HIS A 212 -12.45 12.07 0.58
N GLN A 213 -12.14 11.44 -0.56
CA GLN A 213 -12.48 11.99 -1.87
C GLN A 213 -13.99 12.16 -2.06
N MET A 214 -14.81 11.17 -1.67
CA MET A 214 -16.27 11.29 -1.73
C MET A 214 -16.81 12.45 -0.90
N PHE A 215 -16.24 12.70 0.28
CA PHE A 215 -16.60 13.85 1.13
C PHE A 215 -16.18 15.18 0.50
N LEU A 216 -15.02 15.25 -0.18
CA LEU A 216 -14.60 16.44 -0.93
C LEU A 216 -15.55 16.71 -2.11
N ASP A 217 -15.90 15.68 -2.88
CA ASP A 217 -16.80 15.80 -4.03
C ASP A 217 -18.21 16.22 -3.60
N ALA A 218 -18.73 15.63 -2.51
CA ALA A 218 -19.99 16.03 -1.90
C ALA A 218 -19.95 17.47 -1.39
N THR A 219 -18.84 17.90 -0.78
CA THR A 219 -18.64 19.28 -0.33
C THR A 219 -18.66 20.25 -1.51
N ASN A 220 -17.99 19.90 -2.61
CA ASN A 220 -18.03 20.69 -3.83
C ASN A 220 -19.46 20.85 -4.36
N TYR A 221 -20.22 19.75 -4.43
CA TYR A 221 -21.62 19.78 -4.84
C TYR A 221 -22.48 20.67 -3.92
N VAL A 222 -22.32 20.58 -2.60
CA VAL A 222 -23.03 21.44 -1.65
C VAL A 222 -22.73 22.92 -1.90
N LEU A 223 -21.45 23.27 -2.12
CA LEU A 223 -21.04 24.66 -2.31
C LEU A 223 -21.46 25.24 -3.67
N GLU A 224 -21.70 24.41 -4.68
CA GLU A 224 -22.24 24.82 -5.98
C GLU A 224 -23.78 24.98 -5.98
N ASN A 225 -24.48 24.48 -4.96
CA ASN A 225 -25.94 24.43 -4.92
C ASN A 225 -26.50 25.08 -3.63
N ASP A 226 -26.97 26.33 -3.71
CA ASP A 226 -27.55 27.08 -2.58
C ASP A 226 -28.73 26.33 -1.89
N ASP A 227 -29.54 25.63 -2.68
CA ASP A 227 -30.65 24.83 -2.17
C ASP A 227 -30.21 23.65 -1.29
N VAL A 228 -28.98 23.15 -1.50
CA VAL A 228 -28.41 22.09 -0.67
C VAL A 228 -27.69 22.72 0.53
N LEU A 229 -26.91 23.78 0.29
CA LEU A 229 -26.15 24.50 1.31
C LEU A 229 -27.02 25.00 2.47
N LYS A 230 -28.26 25.43 2.21
CA LYS A 230 -29.19 25.89 3.26
C LYS A 230 -29.48 24.84 4.35
N HIS A 231 -29.35 23.54 4.02
CA HIS A 231 -29.56 22.45 4.97
C HIS A 231 -28.45 22.31 6.02
N PHE A 232 -27.28 22.91 5.77
CA PHE A 232 -26.15 22.93 6.70
C PHE A 232 -26.26 24.02 7.77
N CYS A 233 -27.33 24.82 7.73
CA CYS A 233 -27.64 25.85 8.73
C CYS A 233 -26.51 26.89 8.91
N ILE A 234 -25.67 27.08 7.90
CA ILE A 234 -24.64 28.14 7.87
C ILE A 234 -25.33 29.45 7.48
N PRO A 235 -25.19 30.54 8.26
CA PRO A 235 -25.76 31.83 7.90
C PRO A 235 -25.31 32.31 6.52
N GLU A 236 -26.25 32.79 5.71
CA GLU A 236 -26.05 33.15 4.28
C GLU A 236 -24.95 34.20 4.08
N ILE A 237 -24.76 35.08 5.06
CA ILE A 237 -23.68 36.09 5.08
C ILE A 237 -22.28 35.46 4.99
N PHE A 238 -22.11 34.18 5.36
CA PHE A 238 -20.83 33.47 5.27
C PHE A 238 -20.64 32.67 3.98
N TRP A 239 -21.66 32.50 3.14
CA TRP A 239 -21.60 31.59 1.99
C TRP A 239 -20.51 31.96 0.98
N SER A 240 -20.33 33.26 0.70
CA SER A 240 -19.24 33.72 -0.16
C SER A 240 -17.85 33.42 0.44
N LYS A 241 -17.72 33.46 1.77
CA LYS A 241 -16.47 33.20 2.48
C LYS A 241 -16.10 31.72 2.45
N ILE A 242 -17.04 30.81 2.71
CA ILE A 242 -16.78 29.36 2.65
C ILE A 242 -16.44 28.92 1.22
N ARG A 243 -17.13 29.44 0.20
CA ARG A 243 -16.79 29.19 -1.22
C ARG A 243 -15.38 29.64 -1.56
N ARG A 244 -14.97 30.81 -1.07
CA ARG A 244 -13.61 31.33 -1.24
C ARG A 244 -12.57 30.49 -0.50
N SER A 245 -12.87 30.00 0.70
CA SER A 245 -11.96 29.09 1.41
C SER A 245 -11.81 27.79 0.61
N TRP A 246 -12.90 27.18 0.16
CA TRP A 246 -12.85 25.98 -0.68
C TRP A 246 -12.02 26.16 -1.97
N SER A 247 -12.23 27.27 -2.70
CA SER A 247 -11.51 27.51 -3.96
C SER A 247 -10.01 27.70 -3.78
N ASN A 248 -9.58 28.23 -2.63
CA ASN A 248 -8.19 28.63 -2.40
C ASN A 248 -7.42 27.66 -1.51
N GLU A 249 -8.13 26.92 -0.65
CA GLU A 249 -7.54 26.24 0.51
C GLU A 249 -7.94 24.76 0.62
N LYS A 250 -8.65 24.19 -0.37
CA LYS A 250 -9.08 22.78 -0.33
C LYS A 250 -7.93 21.79 -0.11
N ASP A 251 -6.71 22.14 -0.53
CA ASP A 251 -5.52 21.28 -0.42
C ASP A 251 -4.69 21.55 0.86
N PHE A 252 -5.15 22.43 1.77
CA PHE A 252 -4.49 22.73 3.05
C PHE A 252 -5.05 21.98 4.26
N ILE A 253 -5.88 20.95 4.04
CA ILE A 253 -6.41 20.12 5.12
C ILE A 253 -5.26 19.35 5.79
N MET A 254 -5.08 19.54 7.10
CA MET A 254 -3.99 18.88 7.84
C MET A 254 -4.36 17.50 8.37
N THR A 255 -5.56 17.35 8.97
CA THR A 255 -6.01 16.10 9.58
C THR A 255 -7.53 16.06 9.71
N GLY A 256 -8.08 14.86 9.77
CA GLY A 256 -9.48 14.59 10.12
C GLY A 256 -9.59 13.14 10.63
N ARG A 257 -10.69 12.81 11.32
CA ARG A 257 -10.92 11.46 11.86
C ARG A 257 -12.25 10.88 11.37
N PHE A 258 -12.19 9.70 10.76
CA PHE A 258 -13.38 8.91 10.47
C PHE A 258 -13.75 8.04 11.67
N ASP A 259 -15.04 7.99 11.97
CA ASP A 259 -15.59 7.04 12.93
C ASP A 259 -16.19 5.86 12.14
N LEU A 260 -15.51 4.71 12.21
CA LEU A 260 -15.82 3.52 11.42
C LEU A 260 -16.35 2.39 12.30
N ALA A 261 -17.31 1.62 11.78
CA ALA A 261 -17.76 0.35 12.33
C ALA A 261 -17.31 -0.82 11.45
N PHE A 262 -16.82 -1.88 12.10
CA PHE A 262 -16.51 -3.15 11.46
C PHE A 262 -17.20 -4.29 12.21
N ASP A 263 -18.04 -5.06 11.52
CA ASP A 263 -18.81 -6.17 12.11
C ASP A 263 -18.13 -7.55 11.93
N GLY A 264 -16.93 -7.57 11.35
CA GLY A 264 -16.23 -8.80 10.94
C GLY A 264 -16.38 -9.16 9.46
N LYS A 265 -17.24 -8.44 8.72
CA LYS A 265 -17.50 -8.65 7.29
C LYS A 265 -17.49 -7.36 6.50
N GLU A 266 -18.15 -6.32 7.00
CA GLU A 266 -18.32 -5.03 6.35
C GLU A 266 -17.73 -3.89 7.18
N LEU A 267 -17.19 -2.90 6.49
CA LEU A 267 -16.74 -1.63 7.05
C LEU A 267 -17.75 -0.54 6.66
N LYS A 268 -18.23 0.23 7.65
CA LYS A 268 -19.16 1.35 7.43
C LYS A 268 -18.64 2.60 8.13
N VAL A 269 -18.93 3.76 7.55
CA VAL A 269 -18.64 5.07 8.14
C VAL A 269 -19.89 5.62 8.82
N PHE A 270 -19.73 6.15 10.03
CA PHE A 270 -20.77 6.94 10.69
C PHE A 270 -20.62 8.42 10.36
N GLU A 271 -19.43 8.96 10.56
CA GLU A 271 -19.15 10.37 10.33
C GLU A 271 -17.67 10.64 9.99
N TYR A 272 -17.43 11.85 9.49
CA TYR A 272 -16.11 12.39 9.23
C TYR A 272 -15.89 13.68 10.01
N ASN A 273 -15.11 13.59 11.09
CA ASN A 273 -14.72 14.71 11.93
C ASN A 273 -13.58 15.48 11.25
N ALA A 274 -13.94 16.38 10.34
CA ALA A 274 -12.99 17.11 9.50
C ALA A 274 -12.61 18.52 10.01
N ASP A 275 -13.25 19.02 11.07
CA ASP A 275 -12.97 20.36 11.64
C ASP A 275 -12.01 20.30 12.84
N SER A 276 -12.24 19.33 13.72
CA SER A 276 -11.59 19.11 15.00
C SER A 276 -11.64 17.61 15.29
N ALA A 277 -10.47 17.00 15.47
CA ALA A 277 -10.33 15.56 15.36
C ALA A 277 -9.58 14.94 16.56
N SER A 278 -9.85 15.42 17.78
CA SER A 278 -9.25 14.83 18.99
C SER A 278 -9.68 13.38 19.17
N ALA A 279 -8.71 12.47 19.28
CA ALA A 279 -8.94 11.08 19.66
C ALA A 279 -9.10 10.93 21.19
#